data_AF-A0A9N9SJE7-F1
#
_entry.id   AF-A0A9N9SJE7-F1
#
_cell.length_a   1.000
_cell.length_b   1.000
_cell.length_c   1.000
_cell.angle_alpha   90.00
_cell.angle_beta   90.00
_cell.angle_gamma   90.00
#
_symmetry.space_group_name_H-M   'P 1'
#
loop_
_entity.id
_entity.type
_entity.pdbx_description
1 polymer ?
#
loop_
_entity_poly.entity_id
_entity_poly.type
_entity_poly.pdbx_seq_one_letter_code
_entity_poly.pdbx_strand_id
1 'polypeptide(L)'
;MAYSSKQNTFIVMSYYRNGTFINGGWSYSVVACKDEYLAKYSNVQIQEFSLKAHIRTVMNRFIQNGNVNKKKSTGRPQISEEVVENLRARVEQNPQTSLKRLSSQSGVPLSTYHKVLKERLHLYPY
;
A
#
# COMPACT_ATOMS: atom_id res chain seq x y z
N MET A 1 -7.37 3.07 -14.95
CA MET A 1 -6.51 4.19 -15.36
C MET A 1 -5.69 4.68 -14.17
N ALA A 2 -4.40 4.98 -14.36
CA ALA A 2 -3.55 5.49 -13.28
C ALA A 2 -3.43 7.02 -13.39
N TYR A 3 -3.89 7.75 -12.37
CA TYR A 3 -3.77 9.20 -12.29
C TYR A 3 -2.37 9.59 -11.79
N SER A 4 -1.73 10.54 -12.47
CA SER A 4 -0.42 11.05 -12.08
C SER A 4 -0.46 11.85 -10.78
N SER A 5 0.69 11.98 -10.10
CA SER A 5 0.79 12.83 -8.90
C SER A 5 0.42 14.30 -9.20
N LYS A 6 0.76 14.81 -10.40
CA LYS A 6 0.35 16.14 -10.87
C LYS A 6 -1.17 16.28 -10.98
N GLN A 7 -1.85 15.30 -11.56
CA GLN A 7 -3.31 15.28 -11.66
C GLN A 7 -3.95 15.22 -10.26
N ASN A 8 -3.43 14.40 -9.35
CA ASN A 8 -3.96 14.32 -7.99
C ASN A 8 -3.73 15.62 -7.20
N THR A 9 -2.59 16.27 -7.39
CA THR A 9 -2.29 17.57 -6.80
C THR A 9 -3.27 18.63 -7.32
N PHE A 10 -3.54 18.63 -8.62
CA PHE A 10 -4.52 19.52 -9.23
C PHE A 10 -5.92 19.31 -8.65
N ILE A 11 -6.34 18.06 -8.42
CA ILE A 11 -7.62 17.75 -7.78
C ILE A 11 -7.71 18.43 -6.41
N VAL A 12 -6.69 18.30 -5.56
CA VAL A 12 -6.70 18.93 -4.22
C VAL A 12 -6.80 20.45 -4.34
N MET A 13 -5.98 21.06 -5.21
CA MET A 13 -6.01 22.52 -5.41
C MET A 13 -7.37 23.01 -5.91
N SER A 14 -7.93 22.35 -6.91
CA SER A 14 -9.23 22.69 -7.49
C SER A 14 -10.37 22.48 -6.50
N TYR A 15 -10.31 21.41 -5.70
CA TYR A 15 -11.32 21.10 -4.68
C TYR A 15 -11.42 22.21 -3.62
N TYR A 16 -10.29 22.65 -3.06
CA TYR A 16 -10.28 23.74 -2.07
C TYR A 16 -10.55 25.11 -2.68
N ARG A 17 -10.09 25.37 -3.92
CA ARG A 17 -10.39 26.63 -4.63
C ARG A 17 -11.89 26.84 -4.83
N ASN A 18 -12.62 25.76 -5.08
CA ASN A 18 -14.08 25.77 -5.24
C ASN A 18 -14.85 25.70 -3.91
N GLY A 19 -14.16 25.83 -2.77
CA GLY A 19 -14.80 25.89 -1.47
C GLY A 19 -15.59 27.19 -1.31
N THR A 20 -16.85 27.07 -0.89
CA THR A 20 -17.70 28.21 -0.54
C THR A 20 -18.01 28.18 0.94
N PHE A 21 -17.97 29.34 1.59
CA PHE A 21 -18.33 29.46 3.00
C PHE A 21 -19.83 29.77 3.10
N ILE A 22 -20.61 28.79 3.57
CA ILE A 22 -22.07 28.87 3.66
C ILE A 22 -22.48 28.47 5.08
N ASN A 23 -23.30 29.29 5.74
CA ASN A 23 -23.87 29.03 7.06
C ASN A 23 -22.82 28.64 8.13
N GLY A 24 -21.66 29.30 8.13
CA GLY A 24 -20.61 29.04 9.11
C GLY A 24 -19.71 27.83 8.81
N GLY A 25 -19.89 27.18 7.66
CA GLY A 25 -19.09 26.01 7.26
C GLY A 25 -18.56 26.10 5.83
N TRP A 26 -17.47 25.40 5.56
CA TRP A 26 -16.96 25.22 4.20
C TRP A 26 -17.73 24.10 3.49
N SER A 27 -18.33 24.44 2.35
CA SER A 27 -18.96 23.51 1.42
C SER A 27 -18.08 23.36 0.18
N TYR A 28 -17.85 22.13 -0.28
CA TYR A 28 -16.98 21.84 -1.41
C TYR A 28 -17.73 21.10 -2.52
N SER A 29 -17.57 21.55 -3.77
CA SER A 29 -18.25 20.95 -4.92
C SER A 29 -17.34 19.98 -5.68
N VAL A 30 -17.63 18.67 -5.56
CA VAL A 30 -16.99 17.64 -6.40
C VAL A 30 -17.28 17.88 -7.89
N VAL A 31 -18.44 18.46 -8.21
CA VAL A 31 -18.85 18.75 -9.60
C VAL A 31 -17.99 19.87 -10.18
N ALA A 32 -17.82 20.98 -9.45
CA ALA A 32 -16.96 22.08 -9.91
C ALA A 32 -15.51 21.63 -10.11
N CYS A 33 -14.97 20.83 -9.18
CA CYS A 33 -13.64 20.26 -9.32
C CYS A 33 -13.52 19.33 -10.54
N LYS A 34 -14.55 18.52 -10.80
CA LYS A 34 -14.62 17.67 -11.99
C LYS A 34 -14.60 18.51 -13.27
N ASP A 35 -15.41 19.55 -13.35
CA ASP A 35 -15.53 20.37 -14.55
C ASP A 35 -14.22 21.10 -14.85
N GLU A 36 -13.55 21.67 -13.85
CA GLU A 36 -12.21 22.23 -13.98
C GLU A 36 -11.17 21.18 -14.41
N TYR A 37 -11.25 19.97 -13.87
CA TYR A 37 -10.35 18.88 -14.23
C TYR A 37 -10.51 18.49 -15.70
N LEU A 38 -11.75 18.34 -16.17
CA LEU A 38 -12.04 17.99 -17.55
C LEU A 38 -11.66 19.12 -18.51
N ALA A 39 -11.82 20.39 -18.11
CA ALA A 39 -11.35 21.54 -18.89
C ALA A 39 -9.82 21.53 -19.04
N LYS A 40 -9.08 21.17 -17.98
CA LYS A 40 -7.61 21.15 -18.00
C LYS A 40 -7.01 19.92 -18.68
N TYR A 41 -7.68 18.77 -18.57
CA TYR A 41 -7.18 17.46 -19.04
C TYR A 41 -8.08 16.84 -20.12
N SER A 42 -8.69 17.69 -20.97
CA SER A 42 -9.65 17.32 -22.03
C SER A 42 -9.17 16.21 -22.99
N ASN A 43 -7.85 16.02 -23.10
CA ASN A 43 -7.21 15.03 -23.96
C ASN A 43 -7.23 13.60 -23.38
N VAL A 44 -7.73 13.41 -22.16
CA VAL A 44 -7.73 12.11 -21.48
C VAL A 44 -9.15 11.53 -21.54
N GLN A 45 -9.32 10.39 -22.21
CA GLN A 45 -10.59 9.65 -22.17
C GLN A 45 -10.82 9.10 -20.75
N ILE A 46 -11.62 9.82 -19.95
CA ILE A 46 -11.95 9.46 -18.57
C ILE A 46 -13.45 9.19 -18.48
N GLN A 47 -13.82 8.00 -18.00
CA GLN A 47 -15.20 7.71 -17.64
C GLN A 47 -15.64 8.59 -16.46
N GLU A 48 -16.71 9.38 -16.62
CA GLU A 48 -17.14 10.40 -15.66
C GLU A 48 -17.37 9.85 -14.25
N PHE A 49 -18.02 8.68 -14.14
CA PHE A 49 -18.27 8.01 -12.87
C PHE A 49 -16.97 7.65 -12.13
N SER A 50 -15.93 7.26 -12.88
CA SER A 50 -14.61 6.93 -12.34
C SER A 50 -13.90 8.16 -11.75
N LEU A 51 -14.08 9.34 -12.35
CA LEU A 51 -13.44 10.57 -11.88
C LEU A 51 -13.99 11.06 -10.54
N LYS A 52 -15.31 11.05 -10.34
CA LYS A 52 -15.93 11.47 -9.07
C LYS A 52 -15.48 10.58 -7.90
N ALA A 53 -15.41 9.26 -8.11
CA ALA A 53 -14.90 8.32 -7.11
C ALA A 53 -13.40 8.55 -6.82
N HIS A 54 -12.62 8.84 -7.86
CA HIS A 54 -11.20 9.15 -7.73
C HIS A 54 -10.95 10.45 -6.95
N ILE A 55 -11.70 11.52 -7.23
CA ILE A 55 -11.63 12.79 -6.47
C ILE A 55 -11.83 12.53 -4.98
N ARG A 56 -12.88 11.79 -4.59
CA ARG A 56 -13.12 11.43 -3.19
C ARG A 56 -11.96 10.64 -2.58
N THR A 57 -11.41 9.70 -3.33
CA THR A 57 -10.26 8.89 -2.88
C THR A 57 -9.02 9.73 -2.65
N VAL A 58 -8.71 10.66 -3.56
CA VAL A 58 -7.57 11.58 -3.42
C VAL A 58 -7.76 12.50 -2.23
N MET A 59 -8.96 13.07 -2.06
CA MET A 59 -9.26 13.95 -0.93
C MET A 59 -9.17 13.22 0.41
N ASN A 60 -9.75 12.02 0.52
CA ASN A 60 -9.63 11.20 1.73
C ASN A 60 -8.16 10.90 2.05
N ARG A 61 -7.36 10.58 1.03
CA ARG A 61 -5.93 10.32 1.21
C ARG A 61 -5.18 11.55 1.69
N PHE A 62 -5.49 12.72 1.12
CA PHE A 62 -4.88 13.99 1.49
C PHE A 62 -5.23 14.38 2.93
N ILE A 63 -6.51 14.30 3.31
CA ILE A 63 -6.98 14.59 4.67
C ILE A 63 -6.30 13.67 5.69
N GLN A 64 -6.20 12.37 5.39
CA GLN A 64 -5.65 11.38 6.32
C GLN A 64 -4.11 11.42 6.43
N ASN A 65 -3.38 11.71 5.35
CA ASN A 65 -1.93 11.53 5.31
C ASN A 65 -1.15 12.82 4.95
N GLY A 66 -1.83 13.94 4.72
CA GLY A 66 -1.23 15.20 4.28
C GLY A 66 -0.63 15.19 2.87
N ASN A 67 -0.85 14.12 2.08
CA ASN A 67 -0.31 14.00 0.73
C ASN A 67 -1.23 13.18 -0.19
N VAL A 68 -1.04 13.34 -1.50
CA VAL A 68 -1.85 12.69 -2.53
C VAL A 68 -1.27 11.39 -3.07
N ASN A 69 -0.05 11.04 -2.65
CA ASN A 69 0.69 9.92 -3.20
C ASN A 69 0.14 8.61 -2.65
N LYS A 70 -0.08 7.63 -3.53
CA LYS A 70 -0.43 6.28 -3.08
C LYS A 70 0.72 5.76 -2.21
N LYS A 71 0.39 5.23 -1.03
CA LYS A 71 1.39 4.57 -0.17
C LYS A 71 2.10 3.48 -0.98
N LYS A 72 3.41 3.37 -0.77
CA LYS A 72 4.17 2.24 -1.32
C LYS A 72 3.50 0.96 -0.82
N SER A 73 3.17 0.05 -1.72
CA SER A 73 2.73 -1.28 -1.30
C SER A 73 3.85 -1.87 -0.46
N THR A 74 3.52 -2.38 0.72
CA THR A 74 4.48 -3.07 1.60
C THR A 74 5.02 -4.36 0.98
N GLY A 75 4.51 -4.75 -0.19
CA GLY A 75 4.94 -5.93 -0.91
C GLY A 75 4.39 -7.20 -0.26
N ARG A 76 4.98 -8.35 -0.59
CA ARG A 76 4.67 -9.61 0.10
C ARG A 76 5.10 -9.47 1.56
N PRO A 77 4.24 -9.82 2.55
CA PRO A 77 4.61 -9.77 3.96
C PRO A 77 5.90 -10.54 4.20
N GLN A 78 6.81 -9.94 4.98
CA GLN A 78 7.99 -10.66 5.44
C GLN A 78 7.60 -11.65 6.54
N ILE A 79 8.36 -12.74 6.64
CA ILE A 79 8.24 -13.71 7.73
C ILE A 79 8.47 -12.97 9.06
N SER A 80 7.61 -13.20 10.05
CA SER A 80 7.70 -12.55 11.35
C SER A 80 8.94 -13.00 12.13
N GLU A 81 9.46 -12.13 12.99
CA GLU A 81 10.63 -12.43 13.82
C GLU A 81 10.37 -13.60 14.78
N GLU A 82 9.13 -13.71 15.28
CA GLU A 82 8.68 -14.84 16.10
C GLU A 82 8.86 -16.18 15.38
N VAL A 83 8.51 -16.24 14.08
CA VAL A 83 8.70 -17.46 13.29
C VAL A 83 10.19 -17.72 13.07
N VAL A 84 11.00 -16.69 12.84
CA VAL A 84 12.46 -16.83 12.70
C VAL A 84 13.08 -17.41 13.97
N GLU A 85 12.71 -16.90 15.14
CA GLU A 85 13.25 -17.35 16.42
C GLU A 85 12.79 -18.77 16.77
N ASN A 86 11.53 -19.11 16.47
CA ASN A 86 11.03 -20.48 16.63
C ASN A 86 11.82 -21.47 15.77
N LEU A 87 12.11 -21.11 14.52
CA LEU A 87 12.92 -21.93 13.61
C LEU A 87 14.36 -22.07 14.12
N ARG A 88 14.96 -20.98 14.61
CA ARG A 88 16.30 -20.98 15.21
C ARG A 88 16.38 -21.96 16.38
N ALA A 89 15.48 -21.82 17.36
CA ALA A 89 15.45 -22.67 18.54
C ALA A 89 15.34 -24.16 18.19
N ARG A 90 14.52 -24.51 17.19
CA ARG A 90 14.36 -25.91 16.75
C ARG A 90 15.62 -26.49 16.11
N VAL A 91 16.30 -25.69 15.28
CA VAL A 91 17.55 -26.12 14.63
C VAL A 91 18.68 -26.24 15.64
N GLU A 92 18.79 -25.29 16.58
CA GLU A 92 19.80 -25.34 17.65
C GLU A 92 19.56 -26.51 18.62
N GLN A 93 18.30 -26.82 18.95
CA GLN A 93 17.96 -27.96 19.81
C GLN A 93 18.25 -29.31 19.15
N ASN A 94 18.06 -29.43 17.84
CA ASN A 94 18.18 -30.72 17.13
C ASN A 94 18.92 -30.60 15.78
N PRO A 95 20.22 -30.28 15.79
CA PRO A 95 20.98 -29.90 14.60
C PRO A 95 21.11 -31.01 13.56
N GLN A 96 21.00 -32.28 13.95
CA GLN A 96 21.07 -33.43 13.03
C GLN A 96 19.73 -33.78 12.38
N THR A 97 18.64 -33.09 12.74
CA THR A 97 17.33 -33.38 12.19
C THR A 97 17.17 -32.77 10.81
N SER A 98 16.67 -33.54 9.84
CA SER A 98 16.44 -33.02 8.50
C SER A 98 15.38 -31.91 8.50
N LEU A 99 15.59 -30.90 7.66
CA LEU A 99 14.64 -29.78 7.51
C LEU A 99 13.24 -30.24 7.11
N LYS A 100 13.14 -31.33 6.34
CA LYS A 100 11.86 -31.97 5.98
C LYS A 100 11.09 -32.40 7.23
N ARG A 101 11.77 -33.01 8.19
CA ARG A 101 11.16 -33.47 9.44
C ARG A 101 10.77 -32.28 10.34
N LEU A 102 11.62 -31.26 10.45
CA LEU A 102 11.31 -30.04 11.19
C LEU A 102 10.11 -29.28 10.58
N SER A 103 10.04 -29.22 9.24
CA SER A 103 8.90 -28.66 8.51
C SER A 103 7.60 -29.39 8.85
N SER A 104 7.59 -30.72 8.78
CA SER A 104 6.42 -31.53 9.15
C SER A 104 5.97 -31.35 10.60
N GLN A 105 6.90 -31.08 11.53
CA GLN A 105 6.60 -30.90 12.96
C GLN A 105 6.18 -29.47 13.35
N SER A 106 6.47 -28.48 12.51
CA SER A 106 6.19 -27.06 12.78
C SER A 106 4.98 -26.54 12.04
N GLY A 107 4.52 -27.24 10.99
CA GLY A 107 3.54 -26.71 10.04
C GLY A 107 4.09 -25.58 9.17
N VAL A 108 5.38 -25.24 9.28
CA VAL A 108 6.04 -24.24 8.46
C VAL A 108 6.56 -24.91 7.17
N PRO A 109 6.27 -24.37 5.98
CA PRO A 109 6.73 -24.97 4.72
C PRO A 109 8.25 -25.10 4.65
N LEU A 110 8.73 -26.17 4.01
CA LEU A 110 10.16 -26.44 3.83
C LEU A 110 10.88 -25.29 3.10
N SER A 111 10.22 -24.65 2.14
CA SER A 111 10.75 -23.48 1.43
C SER A 111 11.00 -22.29 2.38
N THR A 112 10.17 -22.12 3.40
CA THR A 112 10.35 -21.10 4.44
C THR A 112 11.56 -21.43 5.32
N TYR A 113 11.75 -22.71 5.71
CA TYR A 113 12.97 -23.13 6.43
C TYR A 113 14.24 -22.79 5.66
N HIS A 114 14.32 -23.20 4.39
CA HIS A 114 15.49 -22.90 3.56
C HIS A 114 15.72 -21.39 3.44
N LYS A 115 14.65 -20.61 3.22
CA LYS A 115 14.75 -19.17 3.10
C LYS A 115 15.24 -18.51 4.38
N VAL A 116 14.67 -18.85 5.53
CA VAL A 116 15.05 -18.28 6.83
C VAL A 116 16.48 -18.67 7.19
N LEU A 117 16.85 -19.95 7.02
CA LEU A 117 18.19 -20.41 7.37
C LEU A 117 19.28 -19.78 6.51
N LYS A 118 18.98 -19.53 5.23
CA LYS A 118 19.91 -18.87 4.29
C LYS A 118 19.97 -17.36 4.47
N GLU A 119 18.82 -16.69 4.46
CA GLU A 119 18.74 -15.23 4.36
C GLU A 119 18.71 -14.51 5.73
N ARG A 120 18.27 -15.18 6.81
CA ARG A 120 18.10 -14.55 8.14
C ARG A 120 19.08 -15.06 9.18
N LEU A 121 19.24 -16.38 9.28
CA LEU A 121 20.05 -17.01 10.31
C LEU A 121 21.49 -17.29 9.86
N HIS A 122 21.77 -17.22 8.55
CA HIS A 122 23.08 -17.49 7.97
C HIS A 122 23.71 -18.83 8.41
N LEU A 123 22.86 -19.83 8.66
CA LEU A 123 23.27 -21.16 9.15
C LEU A 123 23.63 -22.13 8.01
N TYR A 124 23.43 -21.74 6.75
CA TYR A 124 23.90 -22.49 5.59
C TYR A 124 25.05 -21.75 4.90
N PRO A 125 26.21 -22.40 4.72
CA PRO A 125 27.22 -21.91 3.79
C PRO A 125 26.77 -22.28 2.36
N TYR A 126 26.58 -21.23 1.55
CA TYR A 126 26.24 -21.19 0.10
C TYR A 126 24.74 -21.13 -0.29
#